data_AF-A0A0C1ITH8-F1
#
_entry.id   AF-A0A0C1ITH8-F1
#
_cell.length_a   1.000
_cell.length_b   1.000
_cell.length_c   1.000
_cell.angle_alpha   90.00
_cell.angle_beta   90.00
_cell.angle_gamma   90.00
#
_symmetry.space_group_name_H-M   'P 1'
#
loop_
_entity.id
_entity.type
_entity.pdbx_description
1 polymer ?
#
loop_
_entity_poly.entity_id
_entity_poly.type
_entity_poly.pdbx_seq_one_letter_code
_entity_poly.pdbx_strand_id
1 'polypeptide(L)'
;MRRPSFSDLTPAQQGNFGNGVGPYWLPASARRWITKTASWFFRSASWRHHDFGYAVGGDRWDRARCDWKFLQAMLRDAVTQDGGPIAPAVVWLVLASEAAVLSLLFYLAVRIGGQFGSFEYRDQYASLEEVLEAYR
;
A
#
# COMPACT_ATOMS: atom_id res chain seq x y z
N MET A 1 17.97 -13.43 -10.96
CA MET A 1 17.15 -12.49 -11.77
C MET A 1 17.05 -11.16 -11.05
N ARG A 2 16.95 -10.03 -11.77
CA ARG A 2 16.76 -8.70 -11.16
C ARG A 2 15.33 -8.60 -10.63
N ARG A 3 15.17 -8.17 -9.37
CA ARG A 3 13.85 -7.94 -8.77
C ARG A 3 13.10 -6.86 -9.55
N PRO A 4 11.89 -7.11 -10.07
CA PRO A 4 11.07 -6.08 -10.70
C PRO A 4 10.76 -4.92 -9.75
N SER A 5 10.64 -3.74 -10.31
CA SER A 5 10.26 -2.51 -9.62
C SER A 5 8.92 -2.01 -10.12
N PHE A 6 8.17 -1.34 -9.26
CA PHE A 6 6.91 -0.69 -9.65
C PHE A 6 7.13 0.34 -10.77
N SER A 7 8.32 0.94 -10.83
CA SER A 7 8.74 1.85 -11.90
C SER A 7 8.89 1.19 -13.27
N ASP A 8 8.96 -0.14 -13.32
CA ASP A 8 9.08 -0.90 -14.57
C ASP A 8 7.71 -1.02 -15.27
N LEU A 9 6.62 -0.69 -14.58
CA LEU A 9 5.27 -0.59 -15.14
C LEU A 9 5.08 0.71 -15.93
N THR A 10 4.33 0.64 -17.03
CA THR A 10 3.83 1.84 -17.73
C THR A 10 2.92 2.68 -16.82
N PRO A 11 2.74 3.99 -17.07
CA PRO A 11 1.84 4.83 -16.26
C PRO A 11 0.41 4.28 -16.17
N ALA A 12 -0.11 3.71 -17.27
CA ALA A 12 -1.43 3.08 -17.28
C ALA A 12 -1.49 1.84 -16.38
N GLN A 13 -0.46 1.00 -16.41
CA GLN A 13 -0.37 -0.15 -15.50
C GLN A 13 -0.24 0.31 -14.05
N GLN A 14 0.61 1.30 -13.76
CA GLN A 14 0.74 1.86 -12.40
C GLN A 14 -0.59 2.41 -11.87
N GLY A 15 -1.40 3.05 -12.72
CA GLY A 15 -2.72 3.59 -12.33
C GLY A 15 -3.77 2.51 -12.03
N ASN A 16 -3.65 1.34 -12.67
CA ASN A 16 -4.62 0.24 -12.59
C ASN A 16 -4.15 -0.94 -11.72
N PHE A 17 -2.88 -0.94 -11.28
CA PHE A 17 -2.33 -2.04 -10.49
C PHE A 17 -2.91 -2.10 -9.08
N GLY A 18 -3.07 -3.32 -8.57
CA GLY A 18 -3.47 -3.56 -7.20
C GLY A 18 -4.97 -3.49 -6.98
N ASN A 19 -5.37 -3.76 -5.74
CA ASN A 19 -6.76 -4.01 -5.40
C ASN A 19 -7.29 -3.01 -4.34
N GLY A 20 -6.45 -2.05 -3.96
CA GLY A 20 -6.72 -1.03 -2.95
C GLY A 20 -6.31 -1.50 -1.56
N VAL A 21 -7.03 -1.06 -0.55
CA VAL A 21 -6.77 -1.39 0.85
C VAL A 21 -7.61 -2.58 1.27
N GLY A 22 -6.91 -3.64 1.66
CA GLY A 22 -7.50 -4.83 2.27
C GLY A 22 -7.16 -6.11 1.52
N PRO A 23 -7.25 -7.25 2.19
CA PRO A 23 -6.89 -8.54 1.60
C PRO A 23 -7.87 -8.95 0.49
N TYR A 24 -7.43 -9.81 -0.42
CA TYR A 24 -8.22 -10.22 -1.58
C TYR A 24 -9.57 -10.88 -1.22
N TRP A 25 -9.64 -11.54 -0.06
CA TRP A 25 -10.87 -12.16 0.46
C TRP A 25 -11.91 -11.13 0.93
N LEU A 26 -11.51 -9.88 1.17
CA LEU A 26 -12.45 -8.83 1.55
C LEU A 26 -13.30 -8.40 0.34
N PRO A 27 -14.64 -8.30 0.47
CA PRO A 27 -15.50 -7.91 -0.63
C PRO A 27 -15.05 -6.62 -1.30
N ALA A 28 -15.13 -6.58 -2.64
CA ALA A 28 -14.62 -5.46 -3.42
C ALA A 28 -15.27 -4.11 -3.06
N SER A 29 -16.55 -4.11 -2.64
CA SER A 29 -17.23 -2.92 -2.12
C SER A 29 -16.60 -2.39 -0.84
N ALA A 30 -16.28 -3.27 0.10
CA ALA A 30 -15.61 -2.92 1.34
C ALA A 30 -14.19 -2.41 1.08
N ARG A 31 -13.40 -3.09 0.23
CA ARG A 31 -12.06 -2.61 -0.16
C ARG A 31 -12.11 -1.21 -0.79
N ARG A 32 -13.05 -0.98 -1.73
CA ARG A 32 -13.24 0.36 -2.33
C ARG A 32 -13.60 1.41 -1.30
N TRP A 33 -14.48 1.08 -0.36
CA TRP A 33 -14.87 2.01 0.70
C TRP A 33 -13.70 2.34 1.63
N ILE A 34 -12.97 1.34 2.12
CA ILE A 34 -11.77 1.54 2.96
C ILE A 34 -10.72 2.34 2.20
N THR A 35 -10.45 2.00 0.95
CA THR A 35 -9.49 2.73 0.10
C THR A 35 -9.90 4.18 -0.04
N LYS A 36 -11.18 4.46 -0.33
CA LYS A 36 -11.68 5.83 -0.48
C LYS A 36 -11.52 6.63 0.82
N THR A 37 -11.88 6.04 1.96
CA THR A 37 -11.78 6.68 3.27
C THR A 37 -10.31 6.89 3.67
N ALA A 38 -9.46 5.89 3.47
CA ALA A 38 -8.02 5.97 3.79
C ALA A 38 -7.29 6.98 2.89
N SER A 39 -7.64 7.09 1.62
CA SER A 39 -7.09 8.09 0.69
C SER A 39 -7.40 9.54 1.10
N TRP A 40 -8.37 9.74 2.00
CA TRP A 40 -8.61 11.06 2.60
C TRP A 40 -7.47 11.46 3.55
N PHE A 41 -6.89 10.47 4.24
CA PHE A 41 -5.76 10.62 5.14
C PHE A 41 -4.41 10.43 4.46
N PHE A 42 -4.33 9.59 3.41
CA PHE A 42 -3.07 9.19 2.80
C PHE A 42 -3.11 9.35 1.28
N ARG A 43 -2.71 10.54 0.79
CA ARG A 43 -2.79 10.92 -0.63
C ARG A 43 -1.63 10.39 -1.46
N SER A 44 -0.42 10.36 -0.91
CA SER A 44 0.78 9.90 -1.60
C SER A 44 1.14 8.45 -1.27
N ALA A 45 0.56 7.89 -0.20
CA ALA A 45 0.67 6.47 0.11
C ALA A 45 0.12 5.63 -1.05
N SER A 46 1.04 4.96 -1.74
CA SER A 46 0.69 4.12 -2.88
C SER A 46 0.44 2.69 -2.41
N TRP A 47 -0.84 2.39 -2.11
CA TRP A 47 -1.33 1.02 -1.89
C TRP A 47 -0.89 0.09 -3.03
N ARG A 48 -0.88 0.62 -4.25
CA ARG A 48 -0.45 -0.09 -5.47
C ARG A 48 1.02 -0.50 -5.43
N HIS A 49 1.89 0.33 -4.86
CA HIS A 49 3.31 0.01 -4.71
C HIS A 49 3.52 -1.06 -3.62
N HIS A 50 2.67 -1.08 -2.59
CA HIS A 50 2.68 -2.16 -1.59
C HIS A 50 2.17 -3.48 -2.20
N ASP A 51 1.01 -3.46 -2.87
CA ASP A 51 0.44 -4.61 -3.58
C ASP A 51 1.42 -5.19 -4.59
N PHE A 52 2.11 -4.35 -5.37
CA PHE A 52 3.11 -4.80 -6.34
C PHE A 52 4.29 -5.49 -5.66
N GLY A 53 4.76 -4.93 -4.54
CA GLY A 53 5.81 -5.56 -3.75
C GLY A 53 5.40 -6.91 -3.18
N TYR A 54 4.12 -7.09 -2.84
CA TYR A 54 3.54 -8.36 -2.39
C TYR A 54 3.43 -9.37 -3.53
N ALA A 55 3.01 -8.92 -4.72
CA ALA A 55 2.92 -9.73 -5.92
C ALA A 55 4.27 -10.24 -6.43
N VAL A 56 5.30 -9.38 -6.38
CA VAL A 56 6.69 -9.76 -6.69
C VAL A 56 7.18 -10.86 -5.74
N GLY A 57 6.70 -10.84 -4.49
CA GLY A 57 7.06 -11.81 -3.48
C GLY A 57 8.52 -11.72 -3.02
N GLY A 58 8.97 -12.77 -2.36
CA GLY A 58 10.35 -12.94 -1.88
C GLY A 58 10.38 -13.58 -0.50
N ASP A 59 11.29 -13.11 0.35
CA ASP A 59 11.43 -13.62 1.72
C ASP A 59 10.76 -12.72 2.77
N ARG A 60 10.92 -13.09 4.05
CA ARG A 60 10.39 -12.32 5.19
C ARG A 60 10.94 -10.90 5.29
N TRP A 61 12.16 -10.67 4.81
CA TRP A 61 12.82 -9.37 4.84
C TRP A 61 12.30 -8.49 3.71
N ASP A 62 12.00 -9.05 2.54
CA ASP A 62 11.31 -8.33 1.47
C ASP A 62 9.91 -7.92 1.89
N ARG A 63 9.16 -8.81 2.54
CA ARG A 63 7.86 -8.45 3.12
C ARG A 63 7.99 -7.31 4.12
N ALA A 64 8.90 -7.44 5.09
CA ALA A 64 9.13 -6.39 6.09
C ALA A 64 9.54 -5.05 5.46
N ARG A 65 10.35 -5.07 4.40
CA ARG A 65 10.73 -3.88 3.64
C ARG A 65 9.55 -3.25 2.92
N CYS A 66 8.67 -4.05 2.31
CA CYS A 66 7.43 -3.57 1.67
C CYS A 66 6.52 -2.89 2.71
N ASP A 67 6.25 -3.57 3.82
CA ASP A 67 5.40 -3.05 4.90
C ASP A 67 5.98 -1.76 5.51
N TRP A 68 7.31 -1.72 5.70
CA TRP A 68 8.01 -0.55 6.25
C TRP A 68 7.93 0.66 5.32
N LYS A 69 8.20 0.49 4.02
CA LYS A 69 8.08 1.57 3.03
C LYS A 69 6.64 2.11 2.96
N PHE A 70 5.67 1.21 3.09
CA PHE A 70 4.27 1.57 3.12
C PHE A 70 3.91 2.39 4.38
N LEU A 71 4.38 2.00 5.57
CA LEU A 71 4.26 2.81 6.79
C LEU A 71 4.94 4.17 6.63
N GLN A 72 6.16 4.24 6.09
CA GLN A 72 6.87 5.51 5.88
C GLN A 72 6.08 6.45 4.96
N ALA A 73 5.44 5.93 3.92
CA ALA A 73 4.61 6.74 3.03
C ALA A 73 3.37 7.28 3.75
N MET A 74 2.68 6.47 4.55
CA MET A 74 1.54 6.92 5.34
C MET A 74 1.93 7.94 6.41
N LEU A 75 3.04 7.72 7.12
CA LEU A 75 3.54 8.65 8.14
C LEU A 75 3.98 9.98 7.51
N ARG A 76 4.59 9.94 6.32
CA ARG A 76 4.89 11.16 5.55
C ARG A 76 3.60 11.92 5.27
N ASP A 77 2.58 11.26 4.72
CA ASP A 77 1.28 11.89 4.48
C ASP A 77 0.64 12.43 5.76
N ALA A 78 0.77 11.72 6.89
CA ALA A 78 0.25 12.14 8.18
C ALA A 78 0.86 13.48 8.66
N VAL A 79 2.12 13.78 8.33
CA VAL A 79 2.83 14.96 8.84
C VAL A 79 3.10 16.04 7.81
N THR A 80 3.02 15.75 6.51
CA THR A 80 3.34 16.69 5.43
C THR A 80 2.16 17.09 4.56
N GLN A 81 0.92 16.82 4.98
CA GLN A 81 -0.23 17.31 4.23
C GLN A 81 -0.51 18.78 4.56
N ASP A 82 -0.41 19.62 3.53
CA ASP A 82 -0.54 21.08 3.65
C ASP A 82 -1.99 21.57 3.83
N GLY A 83 -2.89 20.69 4.27
CA GLY A 83 -4.34 20.88 4.17
C GLY A 83 -4.85 20.47 2.78
N GLY A 84 -6.08 19.97 2.75
CA GLY A 84 -6.77 19.65 1.50
C GLY A 84 -7.62 20.81 0.99
N PRO A 85 -8.33 20.61 -0.13
CA PRO A 85 -9.40 21.52 -0.56
C PRO A 85 -10.55 21.64 0.46
N ILE A 86 -10.55 20.85 1.54
CA ILE A 86 -11.67 20.68 2.48
C ILE A 86 -11.31 21.17 3.90
N ALA A 87 -10.02 21.28 4.25
CA ALA A 87 -9.62 21.64 5.60
C ALA A 87 -8.28 22.40 5.61
N PRO A 88 -8.20 23.61 6.18
CA PRO A 88 -6.96 24.38 6.28
C PRO A 88 -5.92 23.64 7.13
N ALA A 89 -4.63 23.94 6.95
CA ALA A 89 -3.51 23.30 7.63
C ALA A 89 -3.69 23.17 9.17
N VAL A 90 -4.43 24.10 9.79
CA VAL A 90 -4.78 24.06 11.22
C VAL A 90 -5.62 22.84 11.62
N VAL A 91 -6.53 22.38 10.76
CA VAL A 91 -7.31 21.15 11.01
C VAL A 91 -6.41 19.92 10.88
N TRP A 92 -5.43 19.97 9.99
CA TRP A 92 -4.46 18.88 9.83
C TRP A 92 -3.56 18.73 11.06
N LEU A 93 -3.23 19.81 11.77
CA LEU A 93 -2.50 19.72 13.04
C LEU A 93 -3.24 18.89 14.09
N VAL A 94 -4.57 18.92 14.09
CA VAL A 94 -5.38 18.05 14.96
C VAL A 94 -5.35 16.63 14.41
N LEU A 95 -5.72 16.44 13.13
CA LEU A 95 -5.86 15.13 12.50
C LEU A 95 -4.56 14.35 12.29
N ALA A 96 -3.40 14.99 12.38
CA ALA A 96 -2.10 14.35 12.18
C ALA A 96 -1.88 13.22 13.20
N SER A 97 -2.36 13.37 14.43
CA SER A 97 -2.23 12.35 15.48
C SER A 97 -3.05 11.11 15.15
N GLU A 98 -4.29 11.29 14.68
CA GLU A 98 -5.18 10.23 14.23
C GLU A 98 -4.66 9.58 12.96
N ALA A 99 -4.13 10.35 12.01
CA ALA A 99 -3.48 9.83 10.80
C ALA A 99 -2.25 8.98 11.15
N ALA A 100 -1.45 9.37 12.14
CA ALA A 100 -0.33 8.59 12.63
C ALA A 100 -0.79 7.27 13.28
N VAL A 101 -1.83 7.32 14.12
CA VAL A 101 -2.43 6.10 14.71
C VAL A 101 -2.98 5.17 13.63
N LEU A 102 -3.71 5.70 12.64
CA LEU A 102 -4.21 4.93 11.50
C LEU A 102 -3.06 4.31 10.68
N SER A 103 -1.96 5.03 10.50
CA SER A 103 -0.76 4.51 9.80
C SER A 103 -0.21 3.27 10.51
N LEU A 104 -0.13 3.32 11.85
CA LEU A 104 0.31 2.18 12.67
C LEU A 104 -0.68 1.02 12.61
N LEU A 105 -2.00 1.29 12.64
CA LEU A 105 -3.03 0.27 12.52
C LEU A 105 -2.97 -0.44 11.16
N PHE A 106 -2.83 0.31 10.06
CA PHE A 106 -2.64 -0.26 8.73
C PHE A 106 -1.34 -1.05 8.62
N TYR A 107 -0.25 -0.55 9.21
CA TYR A 107 1.00 -1.29 9.28
C TYR A 107 0.81 -2.63 10.00
N LEU A 108 0.21 -2.65 11.19
CA LEU A 108 -0.09 -3.89 11.91
C LEU A 108 -0.99 -4.83 11.08
N ALA A 109 -2.01 -4.29 10.41
CA ALA A 109 -2.90 -5.07 9.56
C ALA A 109 -2.15 -5.74 8.41
N VAL A 110 -1.24 -5.04 7.70
CA VAL A 110 -0.43 -5.68 6.63
C VAL A 110 0.63 -6.63 7.21
N ARG A 111 1.18 -6.37 8.40
CA ARG A 111 2.09 -7.30 9.08
C ARG A 111 1.41 -8.63 9.38
N ILE A 112 0.17 -8.59 9.85
CA ILE A 112 -0.66 -9.77 10.13
C ILE A 112 -1.12 -10.40 8.82
N GLY A 113 -1.83 -9.66 7.96
CA GLY A 113 -2.40 -10.18 6.71
C GLY A 113 -1.36 -10.72 5.74
N GLY A 114 -0.19 -10.10 5.65
CA GLY A 114 0.94 -10.59 4.86
C GLY A 114 1.54 -11.88 5.41
N GLN A 115 1.50 -12.11 6.72
CA GLN A 115 1.95 -13.37 7.31
C GLN A 115 0.99 -14.52 7.01
N PHE A 116 -0.30 -14.24 6.91
CA PHE A 116 -1.38 -15.23 6.72
C PHE A 116 -1.87 -15.36 5.27
N GLY A 117 -1.06 -14.96 4.29
CA GLY A 117 -1.29 -15.33 2.88
C GLY A 117 -1.56 -14.19 1.91
N SER A 118 -1.41 -12.92 2.31
CA SER A 118 -1.43 -11.82 1.31
C SER A 118 -0.08 -11.65 0.59
N PHE A 119 1.02 -12.08 1.20
CA PHE A 119 2.37 -11.99 0.62
C PHE A 119 2.80 -13.32 0.01
N GLU A 120 3.33 -13.27 -1.22
CA GLU A 120 3.81 -14.44 -1.94
C GLU A 120 5.23 -14.81 -1.53
N TYR A 121 5.38 -15.73 -0.58
CA TYR A 121 6.70 -16.26 -0.20
C TYR A 121 7.26 -17.17 -1.29
N ARG A 122 8.49 -16.90 -1.72
CA ARG A 122 9.15 -17.62 -2.83
C ARG A 122 10.67 -17.52 -2.77
N ASP A 123 11.35 -18.55 -3.28
CA ASP A 123 12.82 -18.61 -3.33
C ASP A 123 13.42 -17.68 -4.40
N GLN A 124 12.63 -17.33 -5.41
CA GLN A 124 13.01 -16.41 -6.48
C GLN A 124 11.87 -15.42 -6.72
N TYR A 125 12.20 -14.15 -6.94
CA TYR A 125 11.21 -13.12 -7.27
C TYR A 125 10.40 -13.49 -8.51
N ALA A 126 9.13 -13.09 -8.52
CA ALA A 126 8.36 -13.05 -9.75
C ALA A 126 9.08 -12.21 -10.81
N SER A 127 9.00 -12.63 -12.06
CA SER A 127 9.21 -11.78 -13.22
C SER A 127 8.09 -10.73 -13.33
N LEU A 128 8.34 -9.67 -14.10
CA LEU A 128 7.32 -8.64 -14.34
C LEU A 128 6.08 -9.21 -15.05
N GLU A 129 6.28 -10.19 -15.93
CA GLU A 129 5.21 -10.85 -16.69
C GLU A 129 4.29 -11.65 -15.77
N GLU A 130 4.85 -12.48 -14.87
CA GLU A 130 4.07 -13.23 -13.88
C GLU A 130 3.25 -12.32 -12.96
N VAL A 131 3.81 -11.18 -12.54
CA VAL A 131 3.09 -10.19 -11.71
C VAL A 131 1.91 -9.60 -12.46
N LEU A 132 2.08 -9.28 -13.75
CA LEU A 132 1.03 -8.70 -14.57
C LEU A 132 -0.07 -9.73 -14.90
N GLU A 133 0.28 -11.01 -15.08
CA GLU A 133 -0.70 -12.07 -15.34
C GLU A 133 -1.58 -12.35 -14.12
N ALA A 134 -1.01 -12.35 -12.92
CA ALA A 134 -1.75 -12.56 -11.67
C ALA A 134 -2.73 -11.42 -11.31
N TYR A 135 -2.57 -10.23 -11.91
CA TYR A 135 -3.35 -9.02 -11.62
C TYR A 135 -4.18 -8.50 -12.81
N ARG A 136 -4.32 -9.31 -13.88
CA ARG A 136 -5.30 -9.08 -14.95
C ARG A 136 -6.72 -9.38 -14.49
#